data_AF-A0A267EIM7-F1
#
_entry.id   AF-A0A267EIM7-F1
#
_cell.length_a   1.000
_cell.length_b   1.000
_cell.length_c   1.000
_cell.angle_alpha   90.00
_cell.angle_beta   90.00
_cell.angle_gamma   90.00
#
_symmetry.space_group_name_H-M   'P 1'
#
loop_
_entity.id
_entity.type
_entity.pdbx_description
1 polymer ?
#
loop_
_entity_poly.entity_id
_entity_poly.type
_entity_poly.pdbx_seq_one_letter_code
_entity_poly.pdbx_strand_id
1 'polypeptide(L)'
;MARSLASALVILYMSNCVAAFYLPGLAPVNYCQKDEPNCKSEIPLFVNRLDSTQSVLPYEYDKFDFCQVSSGSSPVENLGQVVFGERIRPSPYSLHFMQDIACKKICTKTYTKNDPEKSKQFKFLKQGVKLNYQHHWIVDNLPVTWCFTTTTNQQYCAPGFPIGCYLPEKGQRTDPCSSNSRYSTRNSFYLFNHVHLQVTYHGSQSEKWGSTLSGEGGRIISVKASLRSLNQINNDAPTCDEANLPPLMLPIDDSNEDLNSISIVYTYSVKFVRDDSIKWSSRWDYILDTMPHSNVQWFSILNSLVIVVFLSGMVAMVLLRNLHRDISRYNSQSDQEDAQEEFGWKLVHGDVFRPLETACYYAYSLAMAYRCCA
;
A
#
# COMPACT_ATOMS: atom_id res chain seq x y z
N MET A 1 44.05 3.24 27.79
CA MET A 1 44.03 2.62 26.44
C MET A 1 43.15 1.38 26.33
N ALA A 2 43.26 0.39 27.24
CA ALA A 2 42.50 -0.87 27.14
C ALA A 2 40.97 -0.73 27.08
N ARG A 3 40.37 0.23 27.80
CA ARG A 3 38.91 0.47 27.78
C ARG A 3 38.39 1.03 26.44
N SER A 4 39.22 1.81 25.73
CA SER A 4 38.85 2.38 24.42
C SER A 4 38.87 1.31 23.33
N LEU A 5 39.82 0.36 23.42
CA LEU A 5 39.92 -0.80 22.54
C LEU A 5 38.75 -1.78 22.71
N ALA A 6 38.32 -2.02 23.95
CA ALA A 6 37.15 -2.86 24.24
C ALA A 6 35.86 -2.25 23.68
N SER A 7 35.64 -0.94 23.83
CA SER A 7 34.50 -0.26 23.21
C SER A 7 34.53 -0.31 21.69
N ALA A 8 35.70 -0.15 21.07
CA ALA A 8 35.85 -0.23 19.62
C ALA A 8 35.53 -1.64 19.08
N LEU A 9 35.96 -2.69 19.77
CA LEU A 9 35.66 -4.09 19.41
C LEU A 9 34.17 -4.42 19.53
N VAL A 10 33.48 -3.89 20.54
CA VAL A 10 32.03 -4.06 20.70
C VAL A 10 31.25 -3.37 19.58
N ILE A 11 31.66 -2.16 19.18
CA ILE A 11 31.04 -1.43 18.06
C ILE A 11 31.26 -2.19 16.73
N LEU A 12 32.46 -2.75 16.52
CA LEU A 12 32.76 -3.59 15.35
C LEU A 12 31.97 -4.91 15.33
N TYR A 13 31.69 -5.50 16.49
CA TYR A 13 30.88 -6.70 16.59
C TYR A 13 29.40 -6.41 16.29
N MET A 14 28.88 -5.26 16.74
CA MET A 14 27.50 -4.82 16.47
C MET A 14 27.28 -4.42 15.00
N SER A 15 28.30 -3.96 14.27
CA SER A 15 28.17 -3.64 12.84
C SER A 15 27.98 -4.85 11.92
N ASN A 16 28.30 -6.07 12.38
CA ASN A 16 28.10 -7.30 11.59
C ASN A 16 26.69 -7.90 11.71
N CYS A 17 25.84 -7.36 12.58
CA CYS A 17 24.45 -7.81 12.74
C CYS A 17 23.45 -6.95 11.95
N VAL A 18 23.87 -6.35 10.83
CA VAL A 18 22.92 -5.76 9.89
C VAL A 18 22.37 -6.86 9.01
N ALA A 19 21.28 -7.50 9.48
CA ALA A 19 20.43 -8.29 8.60
C ALA A 19 19.75 -7.30 7.63
N ALA A 20 20.33 -7.14 6.44
CA ALA A 20 19.71 -6.36 5.38
C ALA A 20 18.38 -7.05 4.99
N PHE A 21 17.27 -6.48 5.46
CA PHE A 21 15.95 -6.97 5.11
C PHE A 21 15.59 -6.42 3.73
N TYR A 22 15.40 -7.31 2.76
CA TYR A 22 14.92 -6.93 1.45
C TYR A 22 13.42 -6.65 1.51
N LEU A 23 13.03 -5.40 1.26
CA LEU A 23 11.64 -5.04 1.01
C LEU A 23 11.23 -5.57 -0.37
N PRO A 24 10.26 -6.51 -0.46
CA PRO A 24 9.79 -7.03 -1.73
C PRO A 24 9.28 -5.90 -2.63
N GLY A 25 9.72 -5.91 -3.90
CA GLY A 25 9.24 -4.97 -4.92
C GLY A 25 10.07 -3.70 -5.15
N LEU A 26 11.20 -3.53 -4.45
CA LEU A 26 12.10 -2.38 -4.65
C LEU A 26 13.22 -2.64 -5.67
N ALA A 27 13.82 -3.84 -5.70
CA ALA A 27 14.86 -4.13 -6.68
C ALA A 27 14.27 -4.56 -8.03
N PRO A 28 14.90 -4.15 -9.14
CA PRO A 28 14.47 -4.54 -10.47
C PRO A 28 14.67 -6.04 -10.69
N VAL A 29 13.65 -6.68 -11.26
CA VAL A 29 13.73 -8.06 -11.75
C VAL A 29 13.96 -8.01 -13.26
N ASN A 30 14.96 -8.74 -13.74
CA ASN A 30 15.19 -8.90 -15.17
C ASN A 30 14.50 -10.18 -15.65
N TYR A 31 13.85 -10.10 -16.81
CA TYR A 31 13.19 -11.24 -17.45
C TYR A 31 13.85 -11.57 -18.79
N CYS A 32 13.97 -12.87 -19.09
CA CYS A 32 14.66 -13.41 -20.28
C CYS A 32 13.87 -14.58 -20.85
N GLN A 33 14.11 -14.95 -22.11
CA GLN A 33 13.42 -16.11 -22.69
C GLN A 33 13.75 -17.43 -21.96
N LYS A 34 14.98 -17.56 -21.45
CA LYS A 34 15.45 -18.72 -20.69
C LYS A 34 15.81 -18.30 -19.27
N ASP A 35 15.63 -19.22 -18.33
CA ASP A 35 16.04 -19.01 -16.94
C ASP A 35 17.56 -18.96 -16.83
N GLU A 36 18.07 -17.88 -16.26
CA GLU A 36 19.48 -17.63 -15.95
C GLU A 36 19.60 -17.20 -14.47
N PRO A 37 20.79 -17.29 -13.84
CA PRO A 37 20.96 -16.96 -12.42
C PRO A 37 20.49 -15.54 -12.05
N ASN A 38 20.59 -14.60 -12.99
CA ASN A 38 20.21 -13.19 -12.83
C ASN A 38 18.97 -12.80 -13.66
N CYS A 39 18.27 -13.77 -14.25
CA CYS A 39 17.15 -13.52 -15.16
C CYS A 39 16.10 -14.62 -15.10
N LYS A 40 14.83 -14.25 -14.91
CA LYS A 40 13.72 -15.22 -14.83
C LYS A 40 12.95 -15.27 -16.14
N SER A 41 12.53 -16.46 -16.57
CA SER A 41 11.68 -16.65 -17.74
C SER A 41 10.19 -16.59 -17.39
N GLU A 42 9.81 -17.21 -16.27
CA GLU A 42 8.44 -17.17 -15.78
C GLU A 42 8.16 -15.85 -15.07
N ILE A 43 7.06 -15.20 -15.47
CA ILE A 43 6.53 -14.00 -14.84
C ILE A 43 5.34 -14.43 -13.97
N PRO A 44 5.49 -14.48 -12.64
CA PRO A 44 4.41 -14.88 -11.76
C PRO A 44 3.31 -13.82 -11.76
N LEU A 45 2.07 -14.25 -12.05
CA LEU A 45 0.88 -13.42 -11.88
C LEU A 45 0.19 -13.81 -10.58
N PHE A 46 -0.02 -12.81 -9.73
CA PHE A 46 -0.73 -12.97 -8.47
C PHE A 46 -2.11 -12.33 -8.52
N VAL A 47 -3.06 -12.92 -7.81
CA VAL A 47 -4.39 -12.35 -7.58
C VAL A 47 -4.51 -11.91 -6.12
N ASN A 48 -5.16 -10.79 -5.90
CA ASN A 48 -5.55 -10.31 -4.58
C ASN A 48 -7.09 -10.43 -4.42
N ARG A 49 -7.60 -9.99 -3.27
CA ARG A 49 -9.02 -9.85 -3.00
C ARG A 49 -9.73 -8.98 -4.04
N LEU A 50 -11.03 -9.18 -4.15
CA LEU A 50 -11.94 -8.36 -4.91
C LEU A 50 -12.67 -7.39 -4.00
N ASP A 51 -12.84 -6.16 -4.45
CA ASP A 51 -13.58 -5.09 -3.80
C ASP A 51 -14.55 -4.44 -4.79
N SER A 52 -15.38 -3.54 -4.30
CA SER A 52 -16.43 -2.88 -5.08
C SER A 52 -16.61 -1.46 -4.55
N THR A 53 -16.90 -0.51 -5.44
CA THR A 53 -17.27 0.85 -5.05
C THR A 53 -18.70 0.95 -4.51
N GLN A 54 -19.51 -0.10 -4.70
CA GLN A 54 -20.92 -0.19 -4.30
C GLN A 54 -21.12 -0.99 -3.01
N SER A 55 -20.10 -1.68 -2.53
CA SER A 55 -20.16 -2.55 -1.35
C SER A 55 -18.96 -2.33 -0.45
N VAL A 56 -19.18 -2.33 0.86
CA VAL A 56 -18.11 -2.14 1.86
C VAL A 56 -17.31 -3.44 2.09
N LEU A 57 -17.86 -4.60 1.70
CA LEU A 57 -17.27 -5.90 1.99
C LEU A 57 -16.39 -6.39 0.82
N PRO A 58 -15.06 -6.49 1.00
CA PRO A 58 -14.21 -7.19 0.05
C PRO A 58 -14.36 -8.71 0.22
N TYR A 59 -14.16 -9.44 -0.87
CA TYR A 59 -14.16 -10.90 -0.90
C TYR A 59 -12.83 -11.42 -1.41
N GLU A 60 -12.35 -12.51 -0.81
CA GLU A 60 -11.18 -13.21 -1.34
C GLU A 60 -11.48 -13.78 -2.74
N TYR A 61 -10.45 -13.92 -3.56
CA TYR A 61 -10.55 -14.54 -4.88
C TYR A 61 -11.22 -15.91 -4.83
N ASP A 62 -10.93 -16.67 -3.75
CA ASP A 62 -11.40 -18.04 -3.59
C ASP A 62 -12.88 -18.16 -3.23
N LYS A 63 -13.53 -17.06 -2.82
CA LYS A 63 -14.98 -17.04 -2.53
C LYS A 63 -15.82 -17.11 -3.80
N PHE A 64 -15.28 -16.67 -4.93
CA PHE A 64 -15.91 -16.82 -6.23
C PHE A 64 -15.45 -18.13 -6.88
N ASP A 65 -16.32 -18.77 -7.66
CA ASP A 65 -16.00 -20.03 -8.36
C ASP A 65 -15.13 -19.79 -9.62
N PHE A 66 -14.04 -19.04 -9.47
CA PHE A 66 -13.04 -18.81 -10.51
C PHE A 66 -12.08 -20.00 -10.65
N CYS A 67 -11.21 -19.96 -11.66
CA CYS A 67 -10.14 -20.95 -11.81
C CYS A 67 -9.05 -20.72 -10.77
N GLN A 68 -8.66 -21.75 -10.03
CA GLN A 68 -7.66 -21.67 -8.96
C GLN A 68 -6.55 -22.71 -9.19
N VAL A 69 -5.38 -22.46 -8.60
CA VAL A 69 -4.27 -23.41 -8.56
C VAL A 69 -4.31 -24.14 -7.21
N SER A 70 -4.27 -25.47 -7.22
CA SER A 70 -4.33 -26.29 -6.00
C SER A 70 -3.06 -26.28 -5.16
N SER A 71 -1.94 -25.83 -5.73
CA SER A 71 -0.62 -25.88 -5.08
C SER A 71 0.22 -24.66 -5.44
N GLY A 72 0.33 -23.72 -4.52
CA GLY A 72 1.32 -22.65 -4.61
C GLY A 72 1.48 -21.96 -3.26
N SER A 73 2.73 -21.80 -2.82
CA SER A 73 3.04 -21.03 -1.62
C SER A 73 2.66 -19.58 -1.87
N SER A 74 1.73 -19.04 -1.08
CA SER A 74 1.50 -17.59 -1.06
C SER A 74 2.80 -16.86 -0.76
N PRO A 75 3.07 -15.71 -1.40
CA PRO A 75 4.17 -14.86 -1.02
C PRO A 75 4.12 -14.53 0.48
N VAL A 76 5.29 -14.33 1.09
CA VAL A 76 5.37 -13.92 2.50
C VAL A 76 4.64 -12.59 2.69
N GLU A 77 3.58 -12.62 3.49
CA GLU A 77 2.77 -11.43 3.83
C GLU A 77 3.52 -10.58 4.86
N ASN A 78 3.54 -9.26 4.65
CA ASN A 78 4.02 -8.32 5.67
C ASN A 78 2.92 -7.99 6.69
N LEU A 79 3.29 -7.45 7.86
CA LEU A 79 2.33 -7.14 8.93
C LEU A 79 1.20 -6.20 8.47
N GLY A 80 1.51 -5.22 7.61
CA GLY A 80 0.52 -4.32 7.03
C GLY A 80 -0.51 -5.06 6.18
N GLN A 81 -0.07 -5.97 5.30
CA GLN A 81 -0.93 -6.79 4.46
C GLN A 81 -1.88 -7.65 5.29
N VAL A 82 -1.40 -8.22 6.40
CA VAL A 82 -2.24 -8.98 7.32
C VAL A 82 -3.30 -8.09 7.98
N VAL A 83 -2.90 -6.91 8.48
CA VAL A 83 -3.81 -5.97 9.15
C VAL A 83 -4.87 -5.42 8.18
N PHE A 84 -4.48 -5.12 6.95
CA PHE A 84 -5.40 -4.65 5.93
C PHE A 84 -6.18 -5.77 5.25
N GLY A 85 -5.92 -7.04 5.58
CA GLY A 85 -6.61 -8.21 5.03
C GLY A 85 -6.33 -8.45 3.55
N GLU A 86 -5.13 -8.14 3.07
CA GLU A 86 -4.67 -8.53 1.75
C GLU A 86 -4.32 -10.02 1.75
N ARG A 87 -4.77 -10.72 0.70
CA ARG A 87 -4.54 -12.16 0.54
C ARG A 87 -4.04 -12.39 -0.88
N ILE A 88 -2.72 -12.38 -1.03
CA ILE A 88 -2.07 -12.57 -2.34
C ILE A 88 -1.94 -14.08 -2.61
N ARG A 89 -2.58 -14.54 -3.69
CA ARG A 89 -2.56 -15.93 -4.12
C ARG A 89 -1.93 -16.05 -5.50
N PRO A 90 -1.23 -17.16 -5.79
CA PRO A 90 -0.78 -17.45 -7.14
C PRO A 90 -1.99 -17.70 -8.04
N SER A 91 -1.93 -17.16 -9.25
CA SER A 91 -2.97 -17.35 -10.26
C SER A 91 -2.67 -18.55 -11.16
N PRO A 92 -3.67 -19.11 -11.87
CA PRO A 92 -3.45 -20.17 -12.86
C PRO A 92 -2.87 -19.65 -14.20
N TYR A 93 -2.54 -18.37 -14.30
CA TYR A 93 -2.06 -17.73 -15.51
C TYR A 93 -0.53 -17.81 -15.55
N SER A 94 0.00 -18.72 -16.37
CA SER A 94 1.44 -18.80 -16.63
C SER A 94 1.84 -17.86 -17.77
N LEU A 95 2.73 -16.92 -17.47
CA LEU A 95 3.29 -15.95 -18.41
C LEU A 95 4.77 -16.26 -18.58
N HIS A 96 5.23 -16.39 -19.83
CA HIS A 96 6.66 -16.52 -20.14
C HIS A 96 7.11 -15.31 -20.94
N PHE A 97 8.26 -14.75 -20.59
CA PHE A 97 8.76 -13.52 -21.21
C PHE A 97 8.98 -13.70 -22.72
N MET A 98 8.50 -12.73 -23.52
CA MET A 98 8.52 -12.73 -25.00
C MET A 98 7.76 -13.89 -25.67
N GLN A 99 6.87 -14.58 -24.95
CA GLN A 99 6.02 -15.61 -25.52
C GLN A 99 4.58 -15.10 -25.65
N ASP A 100 4.21 -14.70 -26.87
CA ASP A 100 2.85 -14.28 -27.16
C ASP A 100 1.88 -15.48 -27.15
N ILE A 101 0.75 -15.31 -26.45
CA ILE A 101 -0.29 -16.33 -26.31
C ILE A 101 -1.58 -15.75 -26.89
N ALA A 102 -2.06 -16.28 -28.01
CA ALA A 102 -3.24 -15.72 -28.67
C ALA A 102 -4.57 -16.09 -27.98
N CYS A 103 -4.73 -17.34 -27.52
CA CYS A 103 -5.94 -17.81 -26.85
C CYS A 103 -5.65 -19.11 -26.11
N LYS A 104 -5.54 -19.07 -24.77
CA LYS A 104 -5.31 -20.25 -23.94
C LYS A 104 -6.46 -20.46 -22.96
N LYS A 105 -6.98 -21.68 -22.93
CA LYS A 105 -8.01 -22.14 -21.97
C LYS A 105 -7.38 -22.36 -20.60
N ILE A 106 -8.06 -21.88 -19.55
CA ILE A 106 -7.64 -22.08 -18.16
C ILE A 106 -8.50 -23.16 -17.53
N CYS A 107 -9.80 -22.91 -17.45
CA CYS A 107 -10.76 -23.88 -16.94
C CYS A 107 -12.17 -23.61 -17.50
N THR A 108 -13.03 -24.62 -17.41
CA THR A 108 -14.46 -24.49 -17.69
C THR A 108 -15.23 -24.67 -16.38
N LYS A 109 -16.15 -23.75 -16.09
CA LYS A 109 -17.04 -23.83 -14.93
C LYS A 109 -18.46 -24.07 -15.40
N THR A 110 -19.07 -25.15 -14.91
CA THR A 110 -20.45 -25.54 -15.26
C THR A 110 -21.36 -25.31 -14.07
N TYR A 111 -22.43 -24.55 -14.29
CA TYR A 111 -23.46 -24.27 -13.29
C TYR A 111 -24.75 -24.95 -13.70
N THR A 112 -25.20 -25.92 -12.91
CA THR A 112 -26.41 -26.69 -13.15
C THR A 112 -27.47 -26.30 -12.12
N LYS A 113 -28.73 -26.11 -12.53
CA LYS A 113 -29.82 -25.73 -11.61
C LYS A 113 -30.14 -26.81 -10.57
N ASN A 114 -29.91 -28.07 -10.92
CA ASN A 114 -30.18 -29.24 -10.07
C ASN A 114 -29.26 -29.34 -8.85
N ASP A 115 -28.10 -28.65 -8.87
CA ASP A 115 -27.16 -28.64 -7.76
C ASP A 115 -27.31 -27.32 -6.96
N PRO A 116 -27.73 -27.38 -5.68
CA PRO A 116 -27.97 -26.19 -4.87
C PRO A 116 -26.70 -25.37 -4.61
N GLU A 117 -25.54 -26.01 -4.49
CA GLU A 117 -24.25 -25.32 -4.27
C GLU A 117 -23.85 -24.54 -5.52
N LYS A 118 -23.92 -25.18 -6.70
CA LYS A 118 -23.62 -24.52 -7.98
C LYS A 118 -24.60 -23.41 -8.31
N SER A 119 -25.88 -23.58 -8.01
CA SER A 119 -26.89 -22.53 -8.15
C SER A 119 -26.59 -21.33 -7.24
N LYS A 120 -26.19 -21.56 -5.98
CA LYS A 120 -25.79 -20.49 -5.06
C LYS A 120 -24.54 -19.76 -5.53
N GLN A 121 -23.52 -20.48 -6.00
CA GLN A 121 -22.30 -19.90 -6.58
C GLN A 121 -22.61 -19.04 -7.81
N PHE A 122 -23.51 -19.49 -8.68
CA PHE A 122 -23.96 -18.73 -9.84
C PHE A 122 -24.69 -17.44 -9.45
N LYS A 123 -25.59 -17.51 -8.46
CA LYS A 123 -26.28 -16.33 -7.91
C LYS A 123 -25.29 -15.34 -7.30
N PHE A 124 -24.29 -15.84 -6.58
CA PHE A 124 -23.24 -15.03 -5.99
C PHE A 124 -22.39 -14.34 -7.07
N LEU A 125 -22.05 -15.04 -8.16
CA LEU A 125 -21.37 -14.45 -9.32
C LEU A 125 -22.20 -13.35 -9.98
N LYS A 126 -23.50 -13.57 -10.21
CA LYS A 126 -24.43 -12.54 -10.73
C LYS A 126 -24.44 -11.30 -9.83
N GLN A 127 -24.49 -11.50 -8.53
CA GLN A 127 -24.44 -10.41 -7.55
C GLN A 127 -23.09 -9.67 -7.59
N GLY A 128 -21.98 -10.40 -7.76
CA GLY A 128 -20.65 -9.82 -7.95
C GLY A 128 -20.58 -8.89 -9.17
N VAL A 129 -21.15 -9.32 -10.29
CA VAL A 129 -21.26 -8.49 -11.51
C VAL A 129 -22.17 -7.27 -11.28
N LYS A 130 -23.32 -7.46 -10.62
CA LYS A 130 -24.27 -6.37 -10.32
C LYS A 130 -23.64 -5.27 -9.47
N LEU A 131 -22.84 -5.65 -8.48
CA LEU A 131 -22.17 -4.73 -7.57
C LEU A 131 -20.83 -4.21 -8.12
N ASN A 132 -20.48 -4.50 -9.38
CA ASN A 132 -19.23 -4.04 -10.00
C ASN A 132 -17.98 -4.42 -9.18
N TYR A 133 -17.91 -5.66 -8.71
CA TYR A 133 -16.69 -6.16 -8.07
C TYR A 133 -15.53 -6.19 -9.06
N GLN A 134 -14.33 -5.84 -8.59
CA GLN A 134 -13.13 -5.69 -9.41
C GLN A 134 -12.03 -6.66 -8.99
N HIS A 135 -11.38 -7.25 -9.97
CA HIS A 135 -10.16 -8.04 -9.83
C HIS A 135 -8.95 -7.13 -9.62
N HIS A 136 -8.13 -7.49 -8.64
CA HIS A 136 -6.84 -6.86 -8.38
C HIS A 136 -5.72 -7.86 -8.66
N TRP A 137 -5.12 -7.76 -9.84
CA TRP A 137 -4.00 -8.63 -10.24
C TRP A 137 -2.68 -7.88 -10.12
N ILE A 138 -1.62 -8.61 -9.79
CA ILE A 138 -0.29 -8.06 -9.55
C ILE A 138 0.72 -8.86 -10.39
N VAL A 139 1.53 -8.15 -11.17
CA VAL A 139 2.61 -8.70 -11.99
C VAL A 139 3.86 -7.84 -11.76
N ASP A 140 4.98 -8.44 -11.36
CA ASP A 140 6.23 -7.73 -11.09
C ASP A 140 6.08 -6.53 -10.12
N ASN A 141 5.25 -6.73 -9.08
CA ASN A 141 4.85 -5.70 -8.10
C ASN A 141 4.06 -4.51 -8.68
N LEU A 142 3.63 -4.57 -9.94
CA LEU A 142 2.74 -3.59 -10.56
C LEU A 142 1.31 -4.12 -10.58
N PRO A 143 0.30 -3.29 -10.27
CA PRO A 143 -1.09 -3.67 -10.49
C PRO A 143 -1.36 -3.74 -11.98
N VAL A 144 -2.14 -4.74 -12.39
CA VAL A 144 -2.69 -4.80 -13.75
C VAL A 144 -3.75 -3.72 -13.86
N THR A 145 -3.63 -2.86 -14.87
CA THR A 145 -4.58 -1.76 -15.08
C THR A 145 -5.56 -2.08 -16.19
N TRP A 146 -6.77 -1.58 -16.07
CA TRP A 146 -7.73 -1.57 -17.16
C TRP A 146 -7.97 -0.15 -17.63
N CYS A 147 -7.72 0.06 -18.91
CA CYS A 147 -7.87 1.36 -19.55
C CYS A 147 -9.12 1.36 -20.42
N PHE A 148 -9.97 2.38 -20.26
CA PHE A 148 -11.16 2.57 -21.06
C PHE A 148 -11.27 4.03 -21.52
N THR A 149 -11.87 4.23 -22.68
CA THR A 149 -12.10 5.56 -23.24
C THR A 149 -13.46 6.06 -22.76
N THR A 150 -13.46 7.21 -22.08
CA THR A 150 -14.70 7.87 -21.65
C THR A 150 -15.38 8.54 -22.84
N THR A 151 -16.65 8.91 -22.70
CA THR A 151 -17.41 9.68 -23.71
C THR A 151 -16.73 11.00 -24.14
N THR A 152 -15.83 11.55 -23.31
CA THR A 152 -15.00 12.73 -23.60
C THR A 152 -13.75 12.43 -24.45
N ASN A 153 -13.62 11.20 -24.96
CA ASN A 153 -12.46 10.71 -25.72
C ASN A 153 -11.13 10.76 -24.95
N GLN A 154 -11.19 10.84 -23.63
CA GLN A 154 -10.04 10.73 -22.73
C GLN A 154 -9.88 9.27 -22.29
N GLN A 155 -8.65 8.77 -22.34
CA GLN A 155 -8.30 7.44 -21.87
C GLN A 155 -8.05 7.48 -20.36
N TYR A 156 -8.85 6.73 -19.61
CA TYR A 156 -8.70 6.58 -18.18
C TYR A 156 -8.19 5.17 -17.86
N CYS A 157 -7.21 5.04 -16.97
CA CYS A 157 -6.68 3.76 -16.53
C CYS A 157 -6.84 3.63 -15.02
N ALA A 158 -7.57 2.61 -14.57
CA ALA A 158 -7.65 2.26 -13.15
C ALA A 158 -6.79 1.04 -12.85
N PRO A 159 -6.20 0.93 -11.64
CA PRO A 159 -5.72 -0.34 -11.14
C PRO A 159 -6.91 -1.28 -10.92
N GLY A 160 -6.79 -2.52 -11.38
CA GLY A 160 -7.86 -3.49 -11.31
C GLY A 160 -8.89 -3.36 -12.41
N PHE A 161 -9.75 -4.38 -12.51
CA PHE A 161 -10.73 -4.49 -13.59
C PHE A 161 -11.98 -5.25 -13.18
N PRO A 162 -13.17 -4.88 -13.65
CA PRO A 162 -14.43 -5.49 -13.23
C PRO A 162 -14.56 -6.97 -13.64
N ILE A 163 -15.27 -7.76 -12.84
CA ILE A 163 -15.65 -9.15 -13.19
C ILE A 163 -16.54 -9.18 -14.44
N GLY A 164 -17.36 -8.16 -14.63
CA GLY A 164 -18.34 -8.09 -15.70
C GLY A 164 -19.07 -6.76 -15.73
N CYS A 165 -20.14 -6.70 -16.50
CA CYS A 165 -21.02 -5.56 -16.54
C CYS A 165 -22.49 -5.95 -16.44
N TYR A 166 -23.29 -5.13 -15.75
CA TYR A 166 -24.74 -5.23 -15.74
C TYR A 166 -25.36 -3.99 -16.39
N LEU A 167 -26.20 -4.20 -17.41
CA LEU A 167 -26.94 -3.11 -18.04
C LEU A 167 -28.40 -3.12 -17.55
N PRO A 168 -28.82 -2.14 -16.73
CA PRO A 168 -30.20 -2.07 -16.24
C PRO A 168 -31.19 -1.73 -17.37
N GLU A 169 -32.45 -2.13 -17.17
CA GLU A 169 -33.56 -1.89 -18.10
C GLU A 169 -33.79 -0.38 -18.33
N LYS A 170 -33.70 0.41 -17.25
CA LYS A 170 -33.79 1.87 -17.27
C LYS A 170 -32.46 2.47 -16.78
N GLY A 171 -31.97 3.49 -17.48
CA GLY A 171 -30.72 4.18 -17.12
C GLY A 171 -29.76 4.32 -18.30
N GLN A 172 -28.74 5.15 -18.11
CA GLN A 172 -27.63 5.31 -19.07
C GLN A 172 -26.66 4.12 -18.95
N ARG A 173 -25.88 3.85 -20.00
CA ARG A 173 -24.79 2.88 -19.91
C ARG A 173 -23.80 3.37 -18.86
N THR A 174 -23.63 2.59 -17.80
CA THR A 174 -22.60 2.82 -16.80
C THR A 174 -21.34 2.08 -17.21
N ASP A 175 -20.18 2.66 -16.96
CA ASP A 175 -18.90 1.98 -17.12
C ASP A 175 -18.88 0.82 -16.12
N PRO A 176 -18.66 -0.44 -16.56
CA PRO A 176 -17.83 -0.84 -17.72
C PRO A 176 -18.53 -1.23 -19.04
N CYS A 177 -19.87 -1.20 -19.12
CA CYS A 177 -20.61 -1.64 -20.34
C CYS A 177 -20.42 -0.69 -21.52
N SER A 178 -20.08 0.57 -21.27
CA SER A 178 -19.84 1.57 -22.31
C SER A 178 -18.59 1.29 -23.14
N SER A 179 -17.67 0.46 -22.63
CA SER A 179 -16.38 0.18 -23.28
C SER A 179 -16.51 -0.50 -24.64
N ASN A 180 -17.59 -1.25 -24.89
CA ASN A 180 -17.80 -1.92 -26.17
C ASN A 180 -19.28 -1.79 -26.59
N SER A 181 -19.51 -1.35 -27.84
CA SER A 181 -20.85 -1.13 -28.38
C SER A 181 -21.69 -2.40 -28.49
N ARG A 182 -21.06 -3.58 -28.46
CA ARG A 182 -21.70 -4.90 -28.48
C ARG A 182 -22.49 -5.23 -27.22
N TYR A 183 -22.19 -4.59 -26.09
CA TYR A 183 -22.91 -4.78 -24.83
C TYR A 183 -24.16 -3.88 -24.80
N SER A 184 -25.09 -4.14 -25.72
CA SER A 184 -26.23 -3.26 -25.99
C SER A 184 -27.56 -3.80 -25.48
N THR A 185 -27.66 -5.10 -25.18
CA THR A 185 -28.92 -5.70 -24.74
C THR A 185 -29.27 -5.20 -23.35
N ARG A 186 -30.45 -4.58 -23.25
CA ARG A 186 -31.00 -4.09 -21.98
C ARG A 186 -31.33 -5.26 -21.07
N ASN A 187 -31.22 -5.01 -19.76
CA ASN A 187 -31.50 -6.00 -18.74
C ASN A 187 -30.68 -7.27 -19.02
N SER A 188 -29.36 -7.17 -18.95
CA SER A 188 -28.48 -8.30 -19.25
C SER A 188 -27.20 -8.22 -18.44
N PHE A 189 -26.73 -9.38 -17.99
CA PHE A 189 -25.45 -9.53 -17.30
C PHE A 189 -24.42 -10.05 -18.30
N TYR A 190 -23.33 -9.32 -18.45
CA TYR A 190 -22.18 -9.70 -19.26
C TYR A 190 -21.04 -10.08 -18.35
N LEU A 191 -20.52 -11.29 -18.49
CA LEU A 191 -19.35 -11.74 -17.74
C LEU A 191 -18.10 -11.60 -18.61
N PHE A 192 -17.04 -11.01 -18.06
CA PHE A 192 -15.74 -10.97 -18.73
C PHE A 192 -14.97 -12.25 -18.42
N ASN A 193 -15.11 -13.23 -19.30
CA ASN A 193 -14.46 -14.53 -19.19
C ASN A 193 -13.11 -14.60 -19.94
N HIS A 194 -12.83 -13.63 -20.81
CA HIS A 194 -11.57 -13.53 -21.52
C HIS A 194 -10.79 -12.28 -21.13
N VAL A 195 -9.54 -12.46 -20.70
CA VAL A 195 -8.62 -11.37 -20.35
C VAL A 195 -7.44 -11.35 -21.32
N HIS A 196 -7.27 -10.23 -22.02
CA HIS A 196 -6.09 -9.97 -22.85
C HIS A 196 -5.11 -9.10 -22.07
N LEU A 197 -3.92 -9.62 -21.81
CA LEU A 197 -2.84 -8.92 -21.12
C LEU A 197 -1.84 -8.39 -22.14
N GLN A 198 -1.70 -7.07 -22.20
CA GLN A 198 -0.63 -6.41 -22.93
C GLN A 198 0.48 -6.07 -21.94
N VAL A 199 1.61 -6.78 -22.04
CA VAL A 199 2.79 -6.57 -21.19
C VAL A 199 3.78 -5.71 -21.95
N THR A 200 4.00 -4.48 -21.49
CA THR A 200 4.99 -3.59 -22.06
C THR A 200 6.30 -3.70 -21.29
N TYR A 201 7.42 -3.87 -22.00
CA TYR A 201 8.73 -4.04 -21.40
C TYR A 201 9.79 -3.13 -22.03
N HIS A 202 10.78 -2.77 -21.21
CA HIS A 202 11.99 -2.05 -21.62
C HIS A 202 13.05 -3.06 -22.03
N GLY A 203 13.59 -2.95 -23.24
CA GLY A 203 14.65 -3.84 -23.71
C GLY A 203 16.00 -3.59 -23.04
N SER A 204 16.79 -4.66 -22.85
CA SER A 204 18.14 -4.55 -22.26
C SER A 204 19.18 -3.90 -23.18
N GLN A 205 18.97 -3.93 -24.51
CA GLN A 205 20.00 -3.61 -25.52
C GLN A 205 20.55 -2.18 -25.46
N SER A 206 19.74 -1.20 -25.04
CA SER A 206 20.12 0.22 -24.98
C SER A 206 20.72 0.65 -23.63
N GLU A 207 20.77 -0.27 -22.66
CA GLU A 207 21.00 0.07 -21.25
C GLU A 207 22.27 -0.57 -20.69
N LYS A 208 22.95 0.13 -19.77
CA LYS A 208 24.20 -0.35 -19.15
C LYS A 208 24.00 -1.64 -18.36
N TRP A 209 22.85 -1.79 -17.70
CA TRP A 209 22.51 -3.03 -16.97
C TRP A 209 22.25 -4.21 -17.92
N GLY A 210 21.93 -3.95 -19.19
CA GLY A 210 21.75 -4.98 -20.20
C GLY A 210 23.00 -5.78 -20.52
N SER A 211 24.18 -5.17 -20.34
CA SER A 211 25.48 -5.82 -20.56
C SER A 211 25.77 -6.99 -19.60
N THR A 212 24.99 -7.11 -18.52
CA THR A 212 25.11 -8.21 -17.54
C THR A 212 24.27 -9.44 -17.88
N LEU A 213 23.45 -9.36 -18.93
CA LEU A 213 22.56 -10.41 -19.38
C LEU A 213 23.13 -11.10 -20.61
N SER A 214 23.07 -12.44 -20.64
CA SER A 214 23.67 -13.24 -21.72
C SER A 214 22.82 -13.24 -23.01
N GLY A 215 21.59 -12.71 -22.96
CA GLY A 215 20.64 -12.72 -24.08
C GLY A 215 19.68 -11.53 -24.11
N GLU A 216 18.67 -11.61 -24.99
CA GLU A 216 17.60 -10.63 -25.04
C GLU A 216 16.75 -10.71 -23.77
N GLY A 217 16.88 -9.67 -22.94
CA GLY A 217 16.16 -9.53 -21.69
C GLY A 217 15.44 -8.20 -21.63
N GLY A 218 14.57 -8.06 -20.64
CA GLY A 218 13.86 -6.82 -20.41
C GLY A 218 13.31 -6.70 -19.00
N ARG A 219 12.84 -5.49 -18.69
CA ARG A 219 12.14 -5.20 -17.44
C ARG A 219 10.72 -4.76 -17.75
N ILE A 220 9.78 -5.25 -16.96
CA ILE A 220 8.36 -4.94 -17.15
C ILE A 220 8.09 -3.50 -16.69
N ILE A 221 7.45 -2.73 -17.56
CA ILE A 221 7.09 -1.33 -17.32
C ILE A 221 5.60 -1.21 -16.99
N SER A 222 4.74 -1.84 -17.79
CA SER A 222 3.29 -1.75 -17.57
C SER A 222 2.59 -3.03 -18.01
N VAL A 223 1.45 -3.31 -17.37
CA VAL A 223 0.59 -4.44 -17.71
C VAL A 223 -0.84 -3.93 -17.82
N LYS A 224 -1.36 -3.89 -19.05
CA LYS A 224 -2.71 -3.43 -19.36
C LYS A 224 -3.61 -4.62 -19.67
N ALA A 225 -4.74 -4.73 -19.00
CA ALA A 225 -5.78 -5.69 -19.29
C ALA A 225 -6.83 -5.10 -20.23
N SER A 226 -7.21 -5.86 -21.24
CA SER A 226 -8.41 -5.63 -22.06
C SER A 226 -9.37 -6.79 -21.86
N LEU A 227 -10.61 -6.46 -21.51
CA LEU A 227 -11.63 -7.41 -21.07
C LEU A 227 -12.59 -7.72 -22.20
N ARG A 228 -12.90 -9.00 -22.38
CA ARG A 228 -13.81 -9.47 -23.42
C ARG A 228 -14.79 -10.47 -22.85
N SER A 229 -16.05 -10.34 -23.25
CA SER A 229 -17.08 -11.34 -23.01
C SER A 229 -17.23 -12.19 -24.25
N LEU A 230 -16.93 -13.48 -24.17
CA LEU A 230 -16.95 -14.42 -25.29
C LEU A 230 -17.83 -15.61 -24.95
N ASN A 231 -18.93 -15.80 -25.69
CA ASN A 231 -19.73 -17.01 -25.57
C ASN A 231 -19.06 -18.17 -26.32
N GLN A 232 -18.22 -18.93 -25.62
CA GLN A 232 -17.53 -20.09 -26.16
C GLN A 232 -18.28 -21.37 -25.75
N ILE A 233 -18.86 -22.06 -26.73
CA ILE A 233 -19.47 -23.36 -26.51
C ILE A 233 -18.35 -24.40 -26.48
N ASN A 234 -18.02 -24.84 -25.27
CA ASN A 234 -17.21 -26.01 -24.89
C ASN A 234 -16.23 -26.59 -25.94
N ASN A 235 -15.35 -25.77 -26.51
CA ASN A 235 -14.27 -26.22 -27.38
C ASN A 235 -12.98 -26.38 -26.56
N ASP A 236 -12.25 -27.48 -26.80
CA ASP A 236 -10.92 -27.68 -26.23
C ASP A 236 -9.85 -26.81 -26.89
N ALA A 237 -10.13 -26.32 -28.10
CA ALA A 237 -9.39 -25.24 -28.77
C ALA A 237 -10.28 -23.99 -28.89
N PRO A 238 -10.31 -23.10 -27.87
CA PRO A 238 -11.10 -21.88 -27.96
C PRO A 238 -10.50 -20.91 -29.00
N THR A 239 -11.37 -20.26 -29.77
CA THR A 239 -10.99 -19.14 -30.64
C THR A 239 -11.35 -17.83 -29.94
N CYS A 240 -10.40 -16.91 -29.79
CA CYS A 240 -10.60 -15.65 -29.08
C CYS A 240 -10.86 -14.46 -30.03
N ASP A 241 -11.42 -14.72 -31.20
CA ASP A 241 -11.72 -13.69 -32.20
C ASP A 241 -13.05 -13.02 -31.90
N GLU A 242 -13.00 -11.74 -31.51
CA GLU A 242 -14.22 -10.97 -31.21
C GLU A 242 -15.18 -10.95 -32.39
N ALA A 243 -14.68 -10.84 -33.62
CA ALA A 243 -15.52 -10.73 -34.82
C ALA A 243 -16.51 -11.88 -34.98
N ASN A 244 -16.16 -13.08 -34.52
CA ASN A 244 -16.89 -14.31 -34.83
C ASN A 244 -17.75 -14.82 -33.67
N LEU A 245 -17.63 -14.23 -32.47
CA LEU A 245 -18.31 -14.74 -31.27
C LEU A 245 -19.25 -13.69 -30.66
N PRO A 246 -20.50 -14.06 -30.33
CA PRO A 246 -21.38 -13.21 -29.55
C PRO A 246 -20.90 -13.10 -28.09
N PRO A 247 -21.25 -12.02 -27.38
CA PRO A 247 -20.92 -11.86 -25.98
C PRO A 247 -21.65 -12.87 -25.09
N LEU A 248 -21.02 -13.29 -24.00
CA LEU A 248 -21.62 -14.20 -23.03
C LEU A 248 -22.61 -13.44 -22.15
N MET A 249 -23.89 -13.66 -22.42
CA MET A 249 -25.00 -13.11 -21.64
C MET A 249 -25.47 -14.13 -20.61
N LEU A 250 -25.55 -13.71 -19.34
CA LEU A 250 -26.12 -14.54 -18.27
C LEU A 250 -27.62 -14.22 -18.11
N PRO A 251 -28.48 -15.24 -17.96
CA PRO A 251 -29.92 -15.05 -17.81
C PRO A 251 -30.26 -14.37 -16.46
N ILE A 252 -31.28 -13.52 -16.49
CA ILE A 252 -31.78 -12.79 -15.33
C ILE A 252 -32.60 -13.71 -14.44
N ASP A 253 -33.63 -14.32 -15.05
CA ASP A 253 -34.59 -15.16 -14.36
C ASP A 253 -34.13 -16.61 -14.28
N ASP A 254 -34.19 -17.15 -13.06
CA ASP A 254 -33.95 -18.57 -12.79
C ASP A 254 -35.09 -19.46 -13.32
N SER A 255 -36.19 -18.88 -13.83
CA SER A 255 -37.43 -19.56 -14.26
C SER A 255 -37.43 -20.08 -15.70
N ASN A 256 -36.48 -19.69 -16.55
CA ASN A 256 -36.41 -20.26 -17.91
C ASN A 256 -35.96 -21.73 -17.84
N GLU A 257 -36.88 -22.65 -18.11
CA GLU A 257 -36.68 -24.11 -18.10
C GLU A 257 -35.62 -24.58 -19.14
N ASP A 258 -35.30 -23.74 -20.13
CA ASP A 258 -34.42 -24.10 -21.26
C ASP A 258 -32.91 -24.11 -20.95
N LEU A 259 -32.48 -23.64 -19.78
CA LEU A 259 -31.07 -23.62 -19.37
C LEU A 259 -30.85 -24.50 -18.14
N ASN A 260 -30.88 -25.82 -18.34
CA ASN A 260 -30.55 -26.81 -17.31
C ASN A 260 -29.10 -26.66 -16.80
N SER A 261 -28.18 -26.20 -17.66
CA SER A 261 -26.77 -25.96 -17.32
C SER A 261 -26.13 -24.84 -18.14
N ILE A 262 -25.37 -23.96 -17.50
CA ILE A 262 -24.57 -22.90 -18.15
C ILE A 262 -23.08 -23.22 -17.96
N SER A 263 -22.33 -23.31 -19.06
CA SER A 263 -20.87 -23.49 -19.04
C SER A 263 -20.14 -22.19 -19.36
N ILE A 264 -19.22 -21.78 -18.50
CA ILE A 264 -18.39 -20.60 -18.65
C ILE A 264 -16.95 -21.06 -18.86
N VAL A 265 -16.39 -20.76 -20.04
CA VAL A 265 -14.99 -21.06 -20.35
C VAL A 265 -14.15 -19.82 -20.07
N TYR A 266 -13.18 -19.93 -19.17
CA TYR A 266 -12.23 -18.85 -18.89
C TYR A 266 -11.00 -19.00 -19.77
N THR A 267 -10.63 -17.93 -20.46
CA THR A 267 -9.49 -17.90 -21.38
C THR A 267 -8.66 -16.65 -21.17
N TYR A 268 -7.41 -16.70 -21.61
CA TYR A 268 -6.54 -15.54 -21.60
C TYR A 268 -5.68 -15.45 -22.85
N SER A 269 -5.18 -14.25 -23.09
CA SER A 269 -4.21 -13.98 -24.13
C SER A 269 -3.16 -13.00 -23.61
N VAL A 270 -1.96 -13.06 -24.16
CA VAL A 270 -0.81 -12.30 -23.72
C VAL A 270 -0.11 -11.78 -24.97
N LYS A 271 0.21 -10.49 -24.97
CA LYS A 271 1.01 -9.86 -26.01
C LYS A 271 2.12 -9.03 -25.38
N PHE A 272 3.35 -9.28 -25.78
CA PHE A 272 4.50 -8.50 -25.36
C PHE A 272 4.74 -7.34 -26.33
N VAL A 273 4.93 -6.14 -25.79
CA VAL A 273 5.23 -4.94 -26.57
C VAL A 273 6.51 -4.31 -26.02
N ARG A 274 7.51 -4.13 -26.88
CA ARG A 274 8.73 -3.42 -26.52
C ARG A 274 8.50 -1.92 -26.60
N ASP A 275 8.83 -1.20 -25.55
CA ASP A 275 8.84 0.26 -25.53
C ASP A 275 10.05 0.75 -24.72
N ASP A 276 11.07 1.24 -25.44
CA ASP A 276 12.32 1.72 -24.83
C ASP A 276 12.28 3.22 -24.51
N SER A 277 11.16 3.90 -24.79
CA SER A 277 11.02 5.35 -24.51
C SER A 277 10.77 5.64 -23.03
N ILE A 278 10.18 4.69 -22.31
CA ILE A 278 9.82 4.82 -20.90
C ILE A 278 10.92 4.17 -20.05
N LYS A 279 11.52 4.94 -19.14
CA LYS A 279 12.50 4.36 -18.20
C LYS A 279 11.78 3.46 -17.19
N TRP A 280 12.43 2.37 -16.80
CA TRP A 280 11.89 1.49 -15.76
C TRP A 280 11.62 2.23 -14.43
N SER A 281 12.40 3.26 -14.09
CA SER A 281 12.21 4.05 -12.88
C SER A 281 10.89 4.84 -12.86
N SER A 282 10.38 5.23 -14.03
CA SER A 282 9.10 5.96 -14.21
C SER A 282 7.92 5.03 -14.47
N ARG A 283 8.06 3.73 -14.18
CA ARG A 283 7.03 2.73 -14.50
C ARG A 283 5.72 2.89 -13.74
N TRP A 284 5.67 3.71 -12.69
CA TRP A 284 4.44 4.02 -11.94
C TRP A 284 3.67 5.22 -12.50
N ASP A 285 4.30 6.04 -13.34
CA ASP A 285 3.76 7.35 -13.76
C ASP A 285 2.44 7.18 -14.53
N TYR A 286 2.32 6.15 -15.37
CA TYR A 286 1.10 5.92 -16.16
C TYR A 286 -0.17 5.65 -15.31
N ILE A 287 0.00 5.15 -14.08
CA ILE A 287 -1.10 4.92 -13.13
C ILE A 287 -1.43 6.24 -12.42
N LEU A 288 -0.41 7.00 -12.05
CA LEU A 288 -0.56 8.24 -11.30
C LEU A 288 -1.17 9.35 -12.18
N ASP A 289 -0.76 9.44 -13.44
CA ASP A 289 -1.19 10.46 -14.40
C ASP A 289 -2.67 10.33 -14.78
N THR A 290 -3.23 9.13 -14.67
CA THR A 290 -4.61 8.86 -15.06
C THR A 290 -5.61 8.99 -13.90
N MET A 291 -5.17 9.12 -12.65
CA MET A 291 -6.07 9.25 -11.50
C MET A 291 -6.70 10.67 -11.44
N PRO A 292 -8.04 10.82 -11.37
CA PRO A 292 -8.73 12.09 -11.54
C PRO A 292 -8.80 12.90 -10.23
N HIS A 293 -7.85 12.68 -9.33
CA HIS A 293 -7.83 13.29 -7.99
C HIS A 293 -6.52 14.01 -7.71
N SER A 294 -6.11 14.91 -8.61
CA SER A 294 -5.11 15.94 -8.30
C SER A 294 -5.70 17.14 -7.55
N ASN A 295 -6.99 17.10 -7.19
CA ASN A 295 -7.47 17.86 -6.05
C ASN A 295 -7.00 17.14 -4.78
N VAL A 296 -5.69 17.19 -4.53
CA VAL A 296 -5.13 17.02 -3.19
C VAL A 296 -6.09 17.72 -2.24
N GLN A 297 -6.50 17.05 -1.17
CA GLN A 297 -7.31 17.68 -0.13
C GLN A 297 -6.44 18.73 0.58
N TRP A 298 -6.11 19.81 -0.13
CA TRP A 298 -5.37 20.96 0.36
C TRP A 298 -6.06 21.52 1.60
N PHE A 299 -7.35 21.27 1.75
CA PHE A 299 -8.11 21.51 2.98
C PHE A 299 -7.57 20.75 4.20
N SER A 300 -7.25 19.46 4.08
CA SER A 300 -6.66 18.65 5.15
C SER A 300 -5.24 19.10 5.50
N ILE A 301 -4.44 19.43 4.48
CA ILE A 301 -3.08 19.96 4.66
C ILE A 301 -3.12 21.32 5.39
N LEU A 302 -3.97 22.23 4.92
CA LEU A 302 -4.15 23.56 5.53
C LEU A 302 -4.65 23.44 6.97
N ASN A 303 -5.62 22.55 7.23
CA ASN A 303 -6.13 22.30 8.57
C ASN A 303 -5.03 21.78 9.51
N SER A 304 -4.21 20.83 9.05
CA SER A 304 -3.07 20.35 9.85
C SER A 304 -2.04 21.44 10.13
N LEU A 305 -1.76 22.32 9.15
CA LEU A 305 -0.81 23.42 9.29
C LEU A 305 -1.29 24.46 10.31
N VAL A 306 -2.58 24.81 10.28
CA VAL A 306 -3.18 25.74 11.25
C VAL A 306 -3.08 25.19 12.68
N ILE A 307 -3.34 23.90 12.89
CA ILE A 307 -3.22 23.27 14.21
C ILE A 307 -1.78 23.32 14.72
N VAL A 308 -0.79 23.03 13.86
CA VAL A 308 0.63 23.08 14.23
C VAL A 308 1.09 24.50 14.59
N VAL A 309 0.68 25.51 13.83
CA VAL A 309 1.00 26.92 14.13
C VAL A 309 0.36 27.36 15.45
N PHE A 310 -0.89 26.95 15.70
CA PHE A 310 -1.58 27.30 16.94
C PHE A 310 -0.96 26.63 18.17
N LEU A 311 -0.68 25.32 18.09
CA LEU A 311 -0.04 24.58 19.18
C LEU A 311 1.38 25.10 19.47
N SER A 312 2.16 25.38 18.43
CA SER A 312 3.50 25.97 18.61
C SER A 312 3.44 27.38 19.20
N GLY A 313 2.47 28.21 18.80
CA GLY A 313 2.21 29.52 19.39
C GLY A 313 1.81 29.44 20.88
N MET A 314 0.96 28.48 21.25
CA MET A 314 0.57 28.27 22.65
C MET A 314 1.78 27.84 23.50
N VAL A 315 2.58 26.90 23.01
CA VAL A 315 3.81 26.47 23.71
C VAL A 315 4.80 27.61 23.85
N ALA A 316 5.00 28.41 22.79
CA ALA A 316 5.87 29.58 22.82
C ALA A 316 5.37 30.63 23.83
N MET A 317 4.06 30.89 23.90
CA MET A 317 3.48 31.83 24.87
C MET A 317 3.64 31.36 26.32
N VAL A 318 3.44 30.06 26.59
CA VAL A 318 3.70 29.46 27.90
C VAL A 318 5.18 29.56 28.27
N LEU A 319 6.08 29.27 27.33
CA LEU A 319 7.53 29.33 27.56
C LEU A 319 7.99 30.77 27.82
N LEU A 320 7.56 31.73 27.01
CA LEU A 320 7.87 33.15 27.20
C LEU A 320 7.31 33.69 28.51
N ARG A 321 6.08 33.30 28.89
CA ARG A 321 5.47 33.72 30.16
C ARG A 321 6.24 33.18 31.37
N ASN A 322 6.65 31.92 31.34
CA ASN A 322 7.44 31.34 32.42
C ASN A 322 8.84 31.96 32.48
N LEU A 323 9.51 32.10 31.33
CA LEU A 323 10.85 32.70 31.27
C LEU A 323 10.85 34.16 31.75
N HIS A 324 9.86 34.97 31.36
CA HIS A 324 9.75 36.34 31.82
C HIS A 324 9.47 36.42 33.34
N ARG A 325 8.63 35.52 33.86
CA ARG A 325 8.35 35.42 35.30
C ARG A 325 9.59 34.97 36.09
N ASP A 326 10.35 34.04 35.57
CA ASP A 326 11.58 33.56 36.21
C ASP A 326 12.66 34.65 36.18
N ILE A 327 12.90 35.33 35.06
CA ILE A 327 13.85 36.47 34.98
C ILE A 327 13.46 37.59 35.96
N SER A 328 12.17 37.97 36.00
CA SER A 328 11.70 38.99 36.94
C SER A 328 11.92 38.57 38.40
N ARG A 329 11.84 37.28 38.71
CA ARG A 329 12.09 36.75 40.05
C ARG A 329 13.58 36.76 40.38
N TYR A 330 14.46 36.37 39.45
CA TYR A 330 15.90 36.40 39.68
C TYR A 330 16.43 37.83 39.80
N ASN A 331 15.94 38.78 38.98
CA ASN A 331 16.35 40.18 39.07
C ASN A 331 15.87 40.86 40.37
N SER A 332 14.76 40.41 40.97
CA SER A 332 14.33 40.90 42.28
C SER A 332 15.04 40.21 43.44
N GLN A 333 15.51 38.97 43.24
CA GLN A 333 16.35 38.26 44.21
C GLN A 333 17.79 38.75 44.23
N SER A 334 18.39 39.18 43.11
CA SER A 334 19.70 39.85 43.16
C SER A 334 19.66 41.12 44.01
N ASP A 335 18.60 41.92 43.89
CA ASP A 335 18.40 43.11 44.72
C ASP A 335 18.14 42.77 46.20
N GLN A 336 17.62 41.57 46.51
CA GLN A 336 17.42 41.09 47.88
C GLN A 336 18.62 40.32 48.45
N GLU A 337 19.42 39.63 47.63
CA GLU A 337 20.65 38.96 48.04
C GLU A 337 21.69 40.00 48.47
N ASP A 338 21.79 41.13 47.77
CA ASP A 338 22.58 42.29 48.20
C ASP A 338 22.13 42.82 49.58
N ALA A 339 20.83 42.74 49.90
CA ALA A 339 20.28 43.12 51.21
C ALA A 339 20.36 41.99 52.27
N GLN A 340 20.49 40.74 51.84
CA GLN A 340 20.53 39.56 52.71
C GLN A 340 21.97 39.15 53.05
N GLU A 341 22.97 39.58 52.28
CA GLU A 341 24.38 39.56 52.72
C GLU A 341 24.62 40.38 54.00
N GLU A 342 23.75 41.37 54.31
CA GLU A 342 23.78 42.10 55.59
C GLU A 342 23.19 41.31 56.79
N PHE A 343 22.46 40.20 56.56
CA PHE A 343 21.82 39.42 57.64
C PHE A 343 21.94 37.90 57.42
N GLY A 344 22.92 37.28 58.07
CA GLY A 344 23.06 35.82 58.04
C GLY A 344 24.00 35.24 59.10
N TRP A 345 23.88 33.93 59.33
CA TRP A 345 24.69 33.13 60.27
C TRP A 345 26.21 33.24 60.06
N LYS A 346 26.66 33.79 58.94
CA LYS A 346 28.06 34.18 58.69
C LYS A 346 28.58 35.28 59.63
N LEU A 347 27.72 36.17 60.14
CA LEU A 347 28.07 37.19 61.14
C LEU A 347 28.17 36.62 62.57
N VAL A 348 27.59 35.43 62.81
CA VAL A 348 27.52 34.80 64.15
C VAL A 348 28.89 34.32 64.63
N HIS A 349 29.87 34.12 63.74
CA HIS A 349 31.23 33.75 64.14
C HIS A 349 31.92 34.83 65.01
N GLY A 350 31.46 36.09 64.97
CA GLY A 350 31.98 37.17 65.82
C GLY A 350 31.36 37.28 67.22
N ASP A 351 30.17 36.71 67.43
CA ASP A 351 29.40 36.85 68.68
C ASP A 351 29.64 35.73 69.70
N VAL A 352 30.34 34.65 69.32
CA VAL A 352 30.71 33.53 70.20
C VAL A 352 31.64 33.96 71.35
N PHE A 353 32.33 35.09 71.22
CA PHE A 353 33.29 35.58 72.21
C PHE A 353 32.80 36.75 73.07
N ARG A 354 31.52 37.13 73.01
CA ARG A 354 31.01 38.16 73.94
C ARG A 354 30.87 37.58 75.35
N PRO A 355 31.51 38.17 76.37
CA PRO A 355 31.28 37.77 77.75
C PRO A 355 29.85 38.13 78.16
N LEU A 356 29.21 37.25 78.93
CA LEU A 356 27.86 37.43 79.48
C LEU A 356 27.88 38.53 80.56
N GLU A 357 27.00 39.55 80.44
CA GLU A 357 26.93 40.71 81.36
C GLU A 357 26.70 40.32 82.84
N THR A 358 26.15 39.13 83.10
CA THR A 358 25.85 38.65 84.47
C THR A 358 27.01 37.90 85.14
N ALA A 359 28.12 37.64 84.44
CA ALA A 359 29.27 36.93 85.00
C ALA A 359 29.97 37.71 86.14
N CYS A 360 29.83 39.03 86.18
CA CYS A 360 30.45 39.88 87.21
C CYS A 360 29.82 39.68 88.61
N TYR A 361 28.52 39.35 88.71
CA TYR A 361 27.84 39.18 89.99
C TYR A 361 28.19 37.85 90.69
N TYR A 362 28.57 36.81 89.94
CA TYR A 362 28.98 35.51 90.49
C TYR A 362 30.47 35.43 90.82
N ALA A 363 31.31 36.34 90.30
CA ALA A 363 32.75 36.36 90.59
C ALA A 363 33.09 36.93 91.98
N TYR A 364 32.17 37.67 92.61
CA TYR A 364 32.38 38.27 93.93
C TYR A 364 32.30 37.26 95.09
N SER A 365 31.67 36.09 94.89
CA SER A 365 31.53 35.05 95.94
C SER A 365 32.68 34.04 95.99
N LEU A 366 33.62 34.09 95.03
CA LEU A 366 34.72 33.12 94.89
C LEU A 366 36.13 33.72 95.04
N ALA A 367 36.25 34.97 95.52
CA ALA A 367 37.53 35.60 95.86
C ALA A 367 38.64 35.45 94.79
N MET A 368 38.28 35.56 93.50
CA MET A 368 39.23 35.73 92.39
C MET A 368 39.02 37.12 91.75
N ALA A 369 39.38 38.16 92.50
CA ALA A 369 39.21 39.56 92.10
C ALA A 369 40.33 40.10 91.19
N TYR A 370 40.85 39.33 90.23
CA TYR A 370 42.04 39.76 89.47
C TYR A 370 41.90 39.88 87.95
N ARG A 371 40.75 39.61 87.33
CA ARG A 371 40.59 39.82 85.86
C ARG A 371 39.18 40.24 85.42
N CYS A 372 38.59 41.23 86.08
CA CYS A 372 37.43 41.96 85.55
C CYS A 372 37.78 43.43 85.34
N CYS A 373 38.72 43.72 84.45
CA CYS A 373 38.85 45.00 83.73
C CYS A 373 40.11 44.96 82.84
N ALA A 374 39.90 44.62 81.57
CA ALA A 374 40.66 45.11 80.43
C ALA A 374 39.77 44.99 79.19
#